data_AF-Q6D708-F1
#
_entry.id   AF-Q6D708-F1
#
_cell.length_a   1.000
_cell.length_b   1.000
_cell.length_c   1.000
_cell.angle_alpha   90.00
_cell.angle_beta   90.00
_cell.angle_gamma   90.00
#
_symmetry.space_group_name_H-M   'P 1'
#
loop_
_entity.id
_entity.type
_entity.pdbx_description
1 polymer ?
#
loop_
_entity_poly.entity_id
_entity_poly.type
_entity_poly.pdbx_seq_one_letter_code
_entity_poly.pdbx_strand_id
1 'polypeptide(L)'
;MGNGNNIYRWFAGQTIEGAKGIKSKPQSYFRDDPVYLPPKKNEWTALVEQCKPEVNPIANGVFVWTEIKGAGHVFVSVHENNDAHVYTYGRFGRRWFGALLGDGILNSLKYEDARTYYRNELYKMEAKVFRIDDADLFITRKYFERLWENGAPATQTPDMRDATQRRGKTVDQYDVTGKNCTTHTMDGIKFAGSNVFSAGYSTNSQMHVDLKENFAVPVSLQRYLMGKSASVSMQVAEVTSEFKKQYPNIDNFMPTEETLRSRGESAVAEVASVLGYGSSYSGGSVGGLLGGFSDANK
;
A
#
# COMPACT_ATOMS: atom_id res chain seq x y z
N MET A 1 -29.74 -7.43 -56.98
CA MET A 1 -28.44 -8.13 -56.92
C MET A 1 -28.15 -8.43 -55.46
N GLY A 2 -27.93 -9.71 -55.11
CA GLY A 2 -27.61 -10.16 -53.74
C GLY A 2 -28.70 -11.01 -53.07
N ASN A 3 -28.91 -12.25 -53.54
CA ASN A 3 -29.55 -13.35 -52.79
C ASN A 3 -28.60 -13.80 -51.67
N GLY A 4 -28.99 -14.36 -50.53
CA GLY A 4 -30.29 -14.92 -50.13
C GLY A 4 -30.04 -16.11 -49.20
N ASN A 5 -30.72 -16.13 -48.06
CA ASN A 5 -30.78 -17.22 -47.09
C ASN A 5 -31.20 -18.56 -47.72
N ASN A 6 -30.75 -19.66 -47.05
CA ASN A 6 -31.32 -21.02 -46.88
C ASN A 6 -32.29 -21.55 -47.94
N ILE A 7 -32.28 -22.85 -48.31
CA ILE A 7 -33.12 -23.92 -47.71
C ILE A 7 -32.88 -25.29 -48.40
N TYR A 8 -32.97 -26.36 -47.60
CA TYR A 8 -33.45 -27.73 -47.91
C TYR A 8 -32.64 -28.75 -48.78
N ARG A 9 -32.43 -29.89 -48.12
CA ARG A 9 -32.79 -31.28 -48.51
C ARG A 9 -31.99 -32.01 -49.61
N TRP A 10 -31.50 -33.18 -49.18
CA TRP A 10 -31.57 -34.49 -49.85
C TRP A 10 -31.34 -34.55 -51.35
N PHE A 11 -30.24 -35.19 -51.76
CA PHE A 11 -30.29 -36.25 -52.76
C PHE A 11 -29.33 -37.40 -52.39
N ALA A 12 -29.95 -38.50 -51.97
CA ALA A 12 -29.50 -39.83 -52.35
C ALA A 12 -29.81 -40.03 -53.85
N GLY A 13 -28.97 -40.78 -54.56
CA GLY A 13 -29.21 -41.19 -55.95
C GLY A 13 -27.91 -41.23 -56.76
N GLN A 14 -27.08 -42.25 -56.58
CA GLN A 14 -27.02 -43.43 -57.45
C GLN A 14 -26.23 -43.21 -58.74
N THR A 15 -25.10 -43.91 -58.85
CA THR A 15 -24.93 -44.89 -59.91
C THR A 15 -24.37 -46.18 -59.30
N ILE A 16 -24.95 -47.28 -59.74
CA ILE A 16 -24.79 -48.63 -59.23
C ILE A 16 -23.74 -49.36 -60.09
N GLU A 17 -23.07 -50.32 -59.46
CA GLU A 17 -22.44 -51.53 -60.03
C GLU A 17 -21.06 -51.43 -60.71
N GLY A 18 -20.08 -52.05 -60.04
CA GLY A 18 -18.74 -52.30 -60.58
C GLY A 18 -17.85 -53.08 -59.61
N ALA A 19 -18.20 -54.33 -59.35
CA ALA A 19 -17.31 -55.45 -58.99
C ALA A 19 -16.17 -55.26 -57.95
N LYS A 20 -16.36 -55.97 -56.82
CA LYS A 20 -15.38 -56.87 -56.17
C LYS A 20 -13.98 -56.34 -55.83
N GLY A 21 -13.80 -56.04 -54.54
CA GLY A 21 -12.91 -56.85 -53.71
C GLY A 21 -11.40 -56.62 -53.84
N ILE A 22 -10.89 -55.51 -53.32
CA ILE A 22 -9.57 -55.44 -52.71
C ILE A 22 -9.68 -54.59 -51.44
N LYS A 23 -9.82 -55.23 -50.27
CA LYS A 23 -9.66 -54.55 -48.98
C LYS A 23 -8.15 -54.44 -48.70
N SER A 24 -7.51 -53.36 -49.12
CA SER A 24 -6.27 -52.93 -48.48
C SER A 24 -6.65 -52.24 -47.16
N LYS A 25 -6.17 -52.77 -46.02
CA LYS A 25 -6.31 -52.08 -44.73
C LYS A 25 -5.57 -50.73 -44.81
N PRO A 26 -6.13 -49.63 -44.31
CA PRO A 26 -5.35 -48.41 -44.12
C PRO A 26 -4.24 -48.68 -43.10
N GLN A 27 -2.98 -48.45 -43.48
CA GLN A 27 -1.88 -48.37 -42.52
C GLN A 27 -2.14 -47.20 -41.58
N SER A 28 -2.34 -47.52 -40.30
CA SER A 28 -2.31 -46.55 -39.20
C SER A 28 -0.87 -46.08 -38.99
N TYR A 29 -0.64 -44.77 -39.05
CA TYR A 29 0.64 -44.12 -38.71
C TYR A 29 0.66 -43.58 -37.28
N PHE A 30 -0.25 -44.01 -36.42
CA PHE A 30 -0.21 -43.66 -35.00
C PHE A 30 0.91 -44.46 -34.32
N ARG A 31 2.02 -43.77 -34.01
CA ARG A 31 3.01 -44.23 -33.02
C ARG A 31 2.29 -44.46 -31.70
N ASP A 32 2.67 -45.52 -31.01
CA ASP A 32 2.14 -45.92 -29.70
C ASP A 32 1.97 -44.71 -28.77
N ASP A 33 0.74 -44.48 -28.29
CA ASP A 33 0.47 -43.49 -27.25
C ASP A 33 1.31 -43.86 -26.01
N PRO A 34 2.07 -42.94 -25.40
CA PRO A 34 2.77 -43.25 -24.17
C PRO A 34 1.73 -43.58 -23.09
N VAL A 35 1.83 -44.79 -22.54
CA VAL A 35 1.06 -45.20 -21.37
C VAL A 35 1.48 -44.32 -20.21
N TYR A 36 0.65 -43.33 -19.86
CA TYR A 36 0.80 -42.58 -18.63
C TYR A 36 0.44 -43.50 -17.45
N LEU A 37 1.46 -44.02 -16.78
CA LEU A 37 1.29 -44.59 -15.45
C LEU A 37 0.88 -43.44 -14.50
N PRO A 38 -0.28 -43.50 -13.82
CA PRO A 38 -0.59 -42.50 -12.82
C PRO A 38 0.45 -42.58 -11.69
N PRO A 39 1.03 -41.46 -11.24
CA PRO A 39 2.00 -41.47 -10.15
C PRO A 39 1.35 -42.11 -8.92
N LYS A 40 2.13 -42.91 -8.20
CA LYS A 40 1.63 -43.60 -7.01
C LYS A 40 1.24 -42.54 -5.95
N LYS A 41 0.24 -42.83 -5.11
CA LYS A 41 -0.33 -41.88 -4.12
C LYS A 41 0.72 -41.13 -3.27
N ASN A 42 1.86 -41.77 -3.02
CA ASN A 42 3.02 -41.22 -2.32
C ASN A 42 3.84 -40.18 -3.13
N GLU A 43 3.90 -40.30 -4.45
CA GLU A 43 4.49 -39.28 -5.34
C GLU A 43 3.66 -37.99 -5.37
N TRP A 44 2.33 -38.09 -5.32
CA TRP A 44 1.46 -36.92 -5.22
C TRP A 44 1.72 -36.12 -3.95
N THR A 45 1.86 -36.78 -2.80
CA THR A 45 2.22 -36.11 -1.54
C THR A 45 3.60 -35.45 -1.60
N ALA A 46 4.59 -36.09 -2.22
CA ALA A 46 5.93 -35.52 -2.35
C ALA A 46 5.94 -34.29 -3.29
N LEU A 47 5.18 -34.32 -4.39
CA LEU A 47 5.01 -33.19 -5.30
C LEU A 47 4.25 -32.02 -4.67
N VAL A 48 3.18 -32.31 -3.89
CA VAL A 48 2.43 -31.27 -3.17
C VAL A 48 3.29 -30.64 -2.05
N GLU A 49 4.16 -31.42 -1.41
CA GLU A 49 5.06 -30.93 -0.38
C GLU A 49 6.23 -30.10 -0.96
N GLN A 50 6.71 -30.44 -2.16
CA GLN A 50 7.67 -29.63 -2.93
C GLN A 50 7.04 -28.34 -3.52
N CYS A 51 5.72 -28.30 -3.67
CA CYS A 51 4.97 -27.14 -4.18
C CYS A 51 4.38 -26.24 -3.09
N LYS A 52 4.82 -26.38 -1.82
CA LYS A 52 4.46 -25.39 -0.80
C LYS A 52 5.12 -24.06 -1.19
N PRO A 53 4.34 -23.01 -1.52
CA PRO A 53 4.92 -21.71 -1.84
C PRO A 53 5.78 -21.26 -0.65
N GLU A 54 6.93 -20.65 -0.95
CA GLU A 54 7.77 -20.04 0.07
C GLU A 54 6.90 -19.11 0.93
N VAL A 55 6.97 -19.29 2.26
CA VAL A 55 6.16 -18.51 3.19
C VAL A 55 6.63 -17.06 3.08
N ASN A 56 5.86 -16.22 2.38
CA ASN A 56 6.16 -14.79 2.31
C ASN A 56 5.61 -14.09 3.56
N PRO A 57 6.46 -13.64 4.49
CA PRO A 57 6.06 -13.03 5.76
C PRO A 57 5.36 -11.68 5.60
N ILE A 58 5.44 -11.08 4.40
CA ILE A 58 4.81 -9.80 4.08
C ILE A 58 3.70 -9.93 3.03
N ALA A 59 3.23 -11.15 2.74
CA ALA A 59 2.12 -11.38 1.80
C ALA A 59 0.79 -10.79 2.27
N ASN A 60 0.57 -10.76 3.59
CA ASN A 60 -0.63 -10.24 4.22
C ASN A 60 -0.24 -9.39 5.42
N GLY A 61 -0.84 -8.21 5.54
CA GLY A 61 -0.68 -7.38 6.73
C GLY A 61 -0.88 -5.89 6.48
N VAL A 62 -0.85 -5.16 7.58
CA VAL A 62 -0.83 -3.70 7.61
C VAL A 62 0.59 -3.26 7.98
N PHE A 63 1.17 -2.38 7.16
CA PHE A 63 2.54 -1.93 7.31
C PHE A 63 2.58 -0.41 7.41
N VAL A 64 3.25 0.09 8.45
CA VAL A 64 3.57 1.49 8.62
C VAL A 64 5.02 1.72 8.19
N TRP A 65 5.20 2.70 7.32
CA TRP A 65 6.50 3.08 6.78
C TRP A 65 6.92 4.41 7.36
N THR A 66 8.19 4.51 7.75
CA THR A 66 8.74 5.75 8.29
C THR A 66 10.05 6.11 7.59
N GLU A 67 10.08 7.30 7.03
CA GLU A 67 11.26 7.98 6.52
C GLU A 67 11.64 9.09 7.50
N ILE A 68 12.93 9.24 7.78
CA ILE A 68 13.45 10.27 8.69
C ILE A 68 14.43 11.25 8.03
N LYS A 69 14.60 11.19 6.70
CA LYS A 69 15.44 12.14 5.98
C LYS A 69 14.68 13.46 5.78
N GLY A 70 15.35 14.59 5.99
CA GLY A 70 14.69 15.90 5.95
C GLY A 70 13.58 16.03 6.99
N ALA A 71 12.43 16.58 6.59
CA ALA A 71 11.26 16.63 7.47
C ALA A 71 10.70 15.23 7.83
N GLY A 72 11.14 14.18 7.12
CA GLY A 72 10.63 12.83 7.23
C GLY A 72 9.27 12.66 6.56
N HIS A 73 8.84 11.41 6.47
CA HIS A 73 7.54 11.05 5.90
C HIS A 73 7.01 9.76 6.52
N VAL A 74 5.69 9.60 6.56
CA VAL A 74 5.03 8.40 7.07
C VAL A 74 3.90 8.02 6.12
N PHE A 75 3.78 6.73 5.83
CA PHE A 75 2.67 6.23 5.04
C PHE A 75 2.29 4.81 5.43
N VAL A 76 1.14 4.36 4.95
CA VAL A 76 0.62 3.01 5.21
C VAL A 76 0.63 2.22 3.92
N SER A 77 0.96 0.94 4.01
CA SER A 77 0.58 -0.03 3.01
C SER A 77 -0.19 -1.20 3.59
N VAL A 78 -1.09 -1.75 2.78
CA VAL A 78 -1.88 -2.92 3.11
C VAL A 78 -1.63 -3.96 2.04
N HIS A 79 -1.20 -5.15 2.45
CA HIS A 79 -1.00 -6.27 1.55
C HIS A 79 -2.09 -7.32 1.77
N GLU A 80 -2.70 -7.77 0.68
CA GLU A 80 -3.70 -8.84 0.66
C GLU A 80 -3.31 -9.85 -0.41
N ASN A 81 -2.90 -11.05 -0.01
CA ASN A 81 -2.44 -12.11 -0.91
C ASN A 81 -1.35 -11.64 -1.90
N ASN A 82 -0.35 -10.90 -1.40
CA ASN A 82 0.70 -10.23 -2.18
C ASN A 82 0.24 -9.06 -3.07
N ASP A 83 -1.05 -8.69 -3.09
CA ASP A 83 -1.49 -7.45 -3.73
C ASP A 83 -1.23 -6.28 -2.77
N ALA A 84 -0.42 -5.32 -3.22
CA ALA A 84 0.02 -4.20 -2.41
C ALA A 84 -0.79 -2.94 -2.73
N HIS A 85 -1.38 -2.36 -1.68
CA HIS A 85 -2.07 -1.08 -1.72
C HIS A 85 -1.33 -0.07 -0.84
N VAL A 86 -0.84 1.01 -1.44
CA VAL A 86 -0.08 2.04 -0.72
C VAL A 86 -0.91 3.32 -0.62
N TYR A 87 -0.99 3.85 0.59
CA TYR A 87 -1.70 5.07 0.93
C TYR A 87 -0.72 6.07 1.53
N THR A 88 -0.36 7.08 0.75
CA THR A 88 0.64 8.09 1.14
C THR A 88 0.02 9.49 1.09
N TYR A 89 -0.06 10.13 2.25
CA TYR A 89 -0.69 11.45 2.45
C TYR A 89 0.36 12.52 2.67
N GLY A 90 0.32 13.61 1.91
CA GLY A 90 1.40 14.59 1.91
C GLY A 90 1.06 15.91 1.23
N ARG A 91 1.97 16.88 1.39
CA ARG A 91 1.97 18.15 0.65
C ARG A 91 2.54 17.95 -0.75
N PHE A 92 1.84 17.17 -1.56
CA PHE A 92 2.24 16.84 -2.94
C PHE A 92 1.80 17.87 -3.98
N GLY A 93 1.00 18.87 -3.58
CA GLY A 93 0.50 19.93 -4.45
C GLY A 93 0.89 21.31 -3.97
N ARG A 94 -0.07 22.24 -3.97
CA ARG A 94 0.20 23.63 -3.60
C ARG A 94 0.60 23.71 -2.13
N ARG A 95 1.46 24.69 -1.83
CA ARG A 95 2.01 24.94 -0.49
C ARG A 95 1.85 26.42 -0.16
N TRP A 96 1.58 26.71 1.11
CA TRP A 96 1.38 28.08 1.60
C TRP A 96 2.14 28.28 2.93
N PHE A 97 2.31 29.55 3.32
CA PHE A 97 2.92 29.95 4.59
C PHE A 97 4.28 29.28 4.86
N GLY A 98 5.26 29.50 3.98
CA GLY A 98 6.59 28.93 4.16
C GLY A 98 6.63 27.39 4.13
N ALA A 99 5.66 26.75 3.44
CA ALA A 99 5.50 25.31 3.33
C ALA A 99 5.00 24.57 4.59
N LEU A 100 4.43 25.30 5.55
CA LEU A 100 3.74 24.73 6.73
C LEU A 100 2.34 24.20 6.38
N LEU A 101 1.64 24.86 5.45
CA LEU A 101 0.32 24.44 4.97
C LEU A 101 0.40 23.99 3.52
N GLY A 102 -0.54 23.15 3.09
CA GLY A 102 -0.62 22.72 1.69
C GLY A 102 -1.90 21.94 1.38
N ASP A 103 -2.10 21.62 0.10
CA ASP A 103 -3.13 20.66 -0.28
C ASP A 103 -2.80 19.31 0.40
N GLY A 104 -3.74 18.80 1.21
CA GLY A 104 -3.67 17.49 1.84
C GLY A 104 -4.04 16.42 0.83
N ILE A 105 -3.02 15.94 0.11
CA ILE A 105 -3.22 14.98 -0.97
C ILE A 105 -2.94 13.57 -0.49
N LEU A 106 -3.94 12.70 -0.62
CA LEU A 106 -3.80 11.26 -0.45
C LEU A 106 -3.58 10.62 -1.82
N ASN A 107 -2.49 9.88 -1.98
CA ASN A 107 -2.27 9.02 -3.13
C ASN A 107 -2.65 7.58 -2.78
N SER A 108 -3.41 6.94 -3.67
CA SER A 108 -3.68 5.50 -3.63
C SER A 108 -2.89 4.81 -4.76
N LEU A 109 -1.75 4.21 -4.42
CA LEU A 109 -0.86 3.53 -5.38
C LEU A 109 -1.10 2.02 -5.36
N LYS A 110 -1.05 1.40 -6.53
CA LYS A 110 -1.21 -0.05 -6.74
C LYS A 110 -0.22 -0.54 -7.79
N TYR A 111 0.05 -1.84 -7.82
CA TYR A 111 0.88 -2.48 -8.85
C TYR A 111 2.27 -1.82 -8.99
N GLU A 112 2.68 -1.44 -10.20
CA GLU A 112 3.99 -0.84 -10.45
C GLU A 112 4.18 0.51 -9.74
N ASP A 113 3.14 1.34 -9.65
CA ASP A 113 3.24 2.62 -8.92
C ASP A 113 3.63 2.37 -7.45
N ALA A 114 3.07 1.32 -6.83
CA ALA A 114 3.42 0.93 -5.46
C ALA A 114 4.83 0.33 -5.37
N ARG A 115 5.22 -0.54 -6.31
CA ARG A 115 6.54 -1.18 -6.33
C ARG A 115 7.67 -0.17 -6.51
N THR A 116 7.51 0.76 -7.45
CA THR A 116 8.47 1.85 -7.67
C THR A 116 8.55 2.75 -6.43
N TYR A 117 7.41 3.04 -5.79
CA TYR A 117 7.39 3.81 -4.56
C TYR A 117 8.18 3.10 -3.46
N TYR A 118 7.91 1.81 -3.19
CA TYR A 118 8.67 1.05 -2.19
C TYR A 118 10.18 1.06 -2.41
N ARG A 119 10.66 0.86 -3.65
CA ARG A 119 12.10 0.88 -3.92
C ARG A 119 12.70 2.26 -3.66
N ASN A 120 12.01 3.33 -4.06
CA ASN A 120 12.43 4.69 -3.72
C ASN A 120 12.54 4.86 -2.20
N GLU A 121 11.50 4.49 -1.45
CA GLU A 121 11.49 4.66 0.00
C GLU A 121 12.54 3.79 0.71
N LEU A 122 12.70 2.52 0.33
CA LEU A 122 13.66 1.58 0.94
C LEU A 122 15.13 1.96 0.73
N TYR A 123 15.48 2.48 -0.44
CA TYR A 123 16.88 2.64 -0.84
C TYR A 123 17.32 4.10 -0.95
N LYS A 124 16.46 4.97 -1.48
CA LYS A 124 16.77 6.41 -1.56
C LYS A 124 16.52 7.09 -0.22
N MET A 125 15.37 6.80 0.38
CA MET A 125 14.96 7.45 1.64
C MET A 125 15.35 6.64 2.88
N GLU A 126 15.80 5.39 2.70
CA GLU A 126 16.18 4.47 3.78
C GLU A 126 15.07 4.28 4.83
N ALA A 127 13.83 4.25 4.34
CA ALA A 127 12.66 4.07 5.18
C ALA A 127 12.69 2.73 5.93
N LYS A 128 12.14 2.75 7.14
CA LYS A 128 11.87 1.55 7.94
C LYS A 128 10.42 1.13 7.79
N VAL A 129 10.18 -0.18 7.90
CA VAL A 129 8.86 -0.79 7.72
C VAL A 129 8.48 -1.57 8.96
N PHE A 130 7.28 -1.32 9.47
CA PHE A 130 6.75 -1.94 10.67
C PHE A 130 5.42 -2.60 10.35
N ARG A 131 5.32 -3.92 10.56
CA ARG A 131 4.05 -4.62 10.51
C ARG A 131 3.29 -4.38 11.82
N ILE A 132 2.02 -4.02 11.72
CA ILE A 132 1.13 -3.80 12.86
C ILE A 132 0.19 -5.00 12.96
N ASP A 133 0.46 -5.87 13.93
CA ASP A 133 -0.13 -7.21 13.98
C ASP A 133 -1.57 -7.23 14.52
N ASP A 134 -1.97 -6.17 15.24
CA ASP A 134 -3.32 -6.00 15.80
C ASP A 134 -4.22 -5.02 15.00
N ALA A 135 -3.74 -4.52 13.85
CA ALA A 135 -4.55 -3.70 12.94
C ALA A 135 -5.31 -4.59 11.95
N ASP A 136 -6.63 -4.40 11.83
CA ASP A 136 -7.41 -5.13 10.84
C ASP A 136 -7.09 -4.65 9.41
N LEU A 137 -6.67 -5.60 8.58
CA LEU A 137 -6.27 -5.40 7.18
C LEU A 137 -7.40 -4.78 6.36
N PHE A 138 -8.60 -5.36 6.42
CA PHE A 138 -9.73 -4.95 5.60
C PHE A 138 -10.24 -3.56 6.01
N ILE A 139 -10.35 -3.31 7.31
CA ILE A 139 -10.78 -2.01 7.84
C ILE A 139 -9.75 -0.94 7.49
N THR A 140 -8.44 -1.21 7.66
CA THR A 140 -7.37 -0.26 7.30
C THR A 140 -7.47 0.13 5.83
N ARG A 141 -7.57 -0.87 4.93
CA ARG A 141 -7.70 -0.64 3.49
C ARG A 141 -8.93 0.21 3.18
N LYS A 142 -10.10 -0.17 3.72
CA LYS A 142 -11.36 0.53 3.46
C LYS A 142 -11.39 1.95 4.01
N TYR A 143 -10.73 2.20 5.13
CA TYR A 143 -10.58 3.54 5.68
C TYR A 143 -9.89 4.48 4.67
N PHE A 144 -8.71 4.11 4.19
CA PHE A 144 -7.97 4.94 3.23
C PHE A 144 -8.61 4.97 1.83
N GLU A 145 -9.19 3.86 1.35
CA GLU A 145 -9.95 3.85 0.10
C GLU A 145 -11.11 4.84 0.15
N ARG A 146 -11.88 4.89 1.25
CA ARG A 146 -12.99 5.84 1.40
C ARG A 146 -12.53 7.28 1.48
N LEU A 147 -11.46 7.58 2.23
CA LEU A 147 -10.86 8.91 2.26
C LEU A 147 -10.48 9.35 0.85
N TRP A 148 -9.81 8.47 0.11
CA TRP A 148 -9.39 8.73 -1.26
C TRP A 148 -10.60 8.91 -2.19
N GLU A 149 -11.56 7.99 -2.20
CA GLU A 149 -12.76 8.02 -3.06
C GLU A 149 -13.55 9.31 -2.88
N ASN A 150 -13.72 9.78 -1.64
CA ASN A 150 -14.43 11.02 -1.31
C ASN A 150 -13.62 12.29 -1.58
N GLY A 151 -12.31 12.17 -1.83
CA GLY A 151 -11.45 13.30 -2.17
C GLY A 151 -11.74 13.89 -3.55
N ALA A 152 -11.47 15.18 -3.69
CA ALA A 152 -11.52 15.88 -4.96
C ALA A 152 -10.25 15.61 -5.79
N PRO A 153 -10.31 15.64 -7.14
CA PRO A 153 -9.10 15.60 -7.97
C PRO A 153 -8.09 16.67 -7.53
N ALA A 154 -6.83 16.28 -7.39
CA ALA A 154 -5.79 17.22 -6.99
C ALA A 154 -5.59 18.32 -8.05
N THR A 155 -5.46 19.57 -7.60
CA THR A 155 -5.08 20.69 -8.48
C THR A 155 -3.65 20.47 -8.96
N GLN A 156 -3.49 20.29 -10.27
CA GLN A 156 -2.20 19.93 -10.86
C GLN A 156 -1.18 21.06 -10.71
N THR A 157 0.03 20.73 -10.29
CA THR A 157 1.17 21.66 -10.22
C THR A 157 2.36 21.08 -10.98
N PRO A 158 3.26 21.90 -11.55
CA PRO A 158 4.40 21.42 -12.33
C PRO A 158 5.30 20.42 -11.60
N ASP A 159 5.42 20.55 -10.28
CA ASP A 159 6.31 19.74 -9.45
C ASP A 159 5.68 18.41 -8.98
N MET A 160 4.41 18.15 -9.34
CA MET A 160 3.74 16.89 -8.99
C MET A 160 4.36 15.73 -9.76
N ARG A 161 4.67 14.63 -9.05
CA ARG A 161 5.06 13.36 -9.68
C ARG A 161 3.90 12.78 -10.48
N ASP A 162 4.19 12.10 -11.58
CA ASP A 162 3.19 11.47 -12.46
C ASP A 162 2.16 10.59 -11.72
N ALA A 163 2.61 9.83 -10.72
CA ALA A 163 1.74 9.01 -9.90
C ALA A 163 0.72 9.87 -9.13
N THR A 164 1.14 11.01 -8.60
CA THR A 164 0.25 11.97 -7.93
C THR A 164 -0.67 12.69 -8.91
N GLN A 165 -0.19 13.03 -10.09
CA GLN A 165 -1.06 13.63 -11.12
C GLN A 165 -2.21 12.67 -11.49
N ARG A 166 -1.91 11.37 -11.64
CA ARG A 166 -2.90 10.34 -12.02
C ARG A 166 -3.77 9.83 -10.87
N ARG A 167 -3.22 9.74 -9.65
CA ARG A 167 -3.84 9.02 -8.52
C ARG A 167 -3.97 9.87 -7.25
N GLY A 168 -3.53 11.11 -7.26
CA GLY A 168 -3.64 12.01 -6.12
C GLY A 168 -5.03 12.62 -6.01
N LYS A 169 -5.58 12.63 -4.80
CA LYS A 169 -6.81 13.35 -4.48
C LYS A 169 -6.62 14.23 -3.25
N THR A 170 -7.12 15.45 -3.32
CA THR A 170 -7.17 16.37 -2.18
C THR A 170 -8.30 15.91 -1.27
N VAL A 171 -7.94 15.44 -0.09
CA VAL A 171 -8.90 14.95 0.93
C VAL A 171 -9.18 15.99 2.00
N ASP A 172 -8.26 16.96 2.16
CA ASP A 172 -8.37 18.07 3.10
C ASP A 172 -7.19 19.06 2.93
N GLN A 173 -7.00 19.96 3.89
CA GLN A 173 -5.82 20.81 4.03
C GLN A 173 -4.78 20.13 4.94
N TYR A 174 -3.54 20.06 4.44
CA TYR A 174 -2.39 19.62 5.21
C TYR A 174 -1.92 20.73 6.14
N ASP A 175 -1.60 20.34 7.38
CA ASP A 175 -0.96 21.16 8.40
C ASP A 175 0.16 20.38 9.09
N VAL A 176 1.40 20.87 8.97
CA VAL A 176 2.59 20.25 9.59
C VAL A 176 2.42 20.09 11.12
N THR A 177 1.68 20.98 11.78
CA THR A 177 1.57 21.03 13.24
C THR A 177 0.63 19.95 13.82
N GLY A 178 -0.36 19.47 13.06
CA GLY A 178 -1.39 18.58 13.60
C GLY A 178 -2.24 17.80 12.59
N LYS A 179 -2.11 18.05 11.29
CA LYS A 179 -2.84 17.33 10.24
C LYS A 179 -1.90 16.96 9.10
N ASN A 180 -1.10 15.93 9.35
CA ASN A 180 0.04 15.57 8.51
C ASN A 180 0.09 14.07 8.20
N CYS A 181 1.18 13.62 7.56
CA CYS A 181 1.39 12.23 7.18
C CYS A 181 1.35 11.26 8.37
N THR A 182 1.93 11.69 9.50
CA THR A 182 1.97 10.93 10.75
C THR A 182 0.58 10.78 11.34
N THR A 183 -0.19 11.87 11.47
CA THR A 183 -1.52 11.84 12.09
C THR A 183 -2.51 11.04 11.25
N HIS A 184 -2.52 11.18 9.93
CA HIS A 184 -3.36 10.37 9.03
C HIS A 184 -3.04 8.88 9.12
N THR A 185 -1.75 8.54 9.22
CA THR A 185 -1.32 7.15 9.43
C THR A 185 -1.86 6.62 10.76
N MET A 186 -1.68 7.38 11.85
CA MET A 186 -2.17 6.98 13.16
C MET A 186 -3.69 6.84 13.21
N ASP A 187 -4.44 7.76 12.62
CA ASP A 187 -5.90 7.72 12.58
C ASP A 187 -6.40 6.47 11.85
N GLY A 188 -5.79 6.12 10.71
CA GLY A 188 -6.14 4.89 9.99
C GLY A 188 -5.86 3.61 10.79
N ILE A 189 -4.71 3.54 11.46
CA ILE A 189 -4.33 2.39 12.29
C ILE A 189 -5.21 2.28 13.55
N LYS A 190 -5.52 3.39 14.22
CA LYS A 190 -6.46 3.44 15.36
C LYS A 190 -7.87 3.04 14.91
N PHE A 191 -8.32 3.55 13.77
CA PHE A 191 -9.63 3.20 13.20
C PHE A 191 -9.75 1.72 12.88
N ALA A 192 -8.63 1.07 12.50
CA ALA A 192 -8.54 -0.37 12.27
C ALA A 192 -8.54 -1.22 13.55
N GLY A 193 -8.69 -0.61 14.72
CA GLY A 193 -8.80 -1.32 16.01
C GLY A 193 -7.48 -1.63 16.69
N SER A 194 -6.35 -1.15 16.14
CA SER A 194 -5.04 -1.37 16.75
C SER A 194 -4.90 -0.59 18.06
N ASN A 195 -4.33 -1.25 19.06
CA ASN A 195 -3.99 -0.64 20.34
C ASN A 195 -2.51 -0.20 20.39
N VAL A 196 -1.80 -0.24 19.26
CA VAL A 196 -0.38 0.13 19.19
C VAL A 196 -0.12 1.54 19.69
N PHE A 197 -1.09 2.47 19.61
CA PHE A 197 -0.98 3.86 20.06
C PHE A 197 -1.77 4.17 21.35
N SER A 198 -2.32 3.13 21.99
CA SER A 198 -3.06 3.23 23.25
C SER A 198 -2.08 2.89 24.38
N ALA A 199 -1.29 3.87 24.86
CA ALA A 199 -0.39 3.66 25.98
C ALA A 199 -1.00 4.21 27.27
N GLY A 200 -1.56 3.34 28.11
CA GLY A 200 -1.81 3.67 29.52
C GLY A 200 -0.61 3.22 30.36
N TYR A 201 -0.10 4.08 31.25
CA TYR A 201 0.79 3.63 32.32
C TYR A 201 -0.05 3.48 33.59
N SER A 202 -0.06 2.29 34.18
CA SER A 202 -0.59 2.12 35.54
C SER A 202 0.48 2.62 36.51
N THR A 203 0.20 3.72 37.20
CA THR A 203 0.97 4.06 38.40
C THR A 203 0.55 3.11 39.54
N ASN A 204 1.37 2.97 40.59
CA ASN A 204 1.04 2.10 41.75
C ASN A 204 -0.19 2.56 42.55
N SER A 205 -0.78 3.71 42.21
CA SER A 205 -2.12 4.13 42.62
C SER A 205 -3.12 3.73 41.54
N GLN A 206 -4.29 3.22 41.92
CA GLN A 206 -5.42 2.79 41.06
C GLN A 206 -6.00 3.89 40.14
N MET A 207 -5.17 4.53 39.32
CA MET A 207 -5.51 5.55 38.36
C MET A 207 -4.88 5.15 37.03
N HIS A 208 -5.70 4.55 36.17
CA HIS A 208 -5.33 4.28 34.78
C HIS A 208 -5.40 5.62 34.05
N VAL A 209 -4.26 6.15 33.62
CA VAL A 209 -4.21 7.34 32.77
C VAL A 209 -3.99 6.85 31.34
N ASP A 210 -5.03 6.91 30.52
CA ASP A 210 -4.94 6.67 29.09
C ASP A 210 -4.18 7.82 28.43
N LEU A 211 -2.86 7.65 28.23
CA LEU A 211 -2.08 8.58 27.43
C LEU A 211 -2.22 8.16 25.96
N LYS A 212 -3.12 8.83 25.23
CA LYS A 212 -3.12 8.75 23.77
C LYS A 212 -1.88 9.47 23.27
N GLU A 213 -0.87 8.71 22.86
CA GLU A 213 0.27 9.27 22.15
C GLU A 213 -0.20 9.73 20.76
N ASN A 214 0.10 10.99 20.44
CA ASN A 214 -0.15 11.60 19.13
C ASN A 214 1.20 12.10 18.61
N PHE A 215 1.66 11.51 17.52
CA PHE A 215 2.89 11.89 16.85
C PHE A 215 2.53 12.78 15.67
N ALA A 216 3.05 14.01 15.65
CA ALA A 216 3.08 14.82 14.45
C ALA A 216 4.41 14.67 13.68
N VAL A 217 5.48 14.25 14.35
CA VAL A 217 6.83 14.16 13.76
C VAL A 217 7.19 12.71 13.38
N PRO A 218 7.58 12.44 12.12
CA PRO A 218 7.97 11.10 11.65
C PRO A 218 9.09 10.43 12.48
N VAL A 219 10.13 11.16 12.87
CA VAL A 219 11.24 10.59 13.66
C VAL A 219 10.78 10.10 15.03
N SER A 220 9.85 10.81 15.66
CA SER A 220 9.27 10.43 16.95
C SER A 220 8.43 9.16 16.82
N LEU A 221 7.61 9.07 15.76
CA LEU A 221 6.85 7.84 15.47
C LEU A 221 7.77 6.65 15.19
N GLN A 222 8.84 6.82 14.39
CA GLN A 222 9.78 5.74 14.12
C GLN A 222 10.44 5.22 15.40
N ARG A 223 10.92 6.11 16.28
CA ARG A 223 11.52 5.72 17.57
C ARG A 223 10.53 4.94 18.43
N TYR A 224 9.27 5.38 18.45
CA TYR A 224 8.20 4.68 19.16
C TYR A 224 7.97 3.26 18.63
N LEU A 225 7.81 3.11 17.30
CA LEU A 225 7.58 1.81 16.67
C LEU A 225 8.79 0.89 16.81
N MET A 226 10.01 1.42 16.78
CA MET A 226 11.22 0.65 17.11
C MET A 226 11.18 0.13 18.55
N GLY A 227 10.80 0.98 19.51
CA GLY A 227 10.64 0.56 20.91
C GLY A 227 9.58 -0.54 21.07
N LYS A 228 8.44 -0.39 20.40
CA LYS A 228 7.38 -1.41 20.39
C LYS A 228 7.82 -2.72 19.73
N SER A 229 8.59 -2.66 18.64
CA SER A 229 9.10 -3.86 17.97
C SER A 229 10.10 -4.66 18.81
N ALA A 230 10.74 -4.02 19.80
CA ALA A 230 11.62 -4.68 20.75
C ALA A 230 10.87 -5.20 22.00
N SER A 231 9.58 -4.89 22.14
CA SER A 231 8.78 -5.25 23.30
C SER A 231 8.16 -6.65 23.18
N VAL A 232 7.81 -7.24 24.33
CA VAL A 232 7.23 -8.60 24.39
C VAL A 232 5.78 -8.68 23.91
N SER A 233 5.07 -7.55 23.71
CA SER A 233 3.67 -7.57 23.29
C SER A 233 3.46 -8.05 21.85
N MET A 234 4.54 -8.14 21.05
CA MET A 234 4.55 -8.60 19.65
C MET A 234 3.52 -7.89 18.74
N GLN A 235 3.01 -6.72 19.14
CA GLN A 235 2.04 -5.95 18.34
C GLN A 235 2.67 -5.28 17.12
N VAL A 236 4.00 -5.11 17.15
CA VAL A 236 4.76 -4.47 16.08
C VAL A 236 5.96 -5.36 15.75
N ALA A 237 6.18 -5.61 14.46
CA ALA A 237 7.38 -6.26 13.97
C ALA A 237 8.10 -5.36 12.96
N GLU A 238 9.40 -5.16 13.14
CA GLU A 238 10.24 -4.46 12.16
C GLU A 238 10.57 -5.45 11.02
N VAL A 239 10.15 -5.14 9.80
CA VAL A 239 10.17 -6.08 8.66
C VAL A 239 10.90 -5.50 7.43
N THR A 240 11.73 -4.47 7.59
CA THR A 240 12.46 -3.81 6.50
C THR A 240 13.33 -4.78 5.71
N SER A 241 13.96 -5.76 6.36
CA SER A 241 14.78 -6.77 5.67
C SER A 241 13.94 -7.61 4.71
N GLU A 242 12.73 -8.00 5.10
CA GLU A 242 11.84 -8.81 4.26
C GLU A 242 11.34 -8.00 3.06
N PHE A 243 11.03 -6.72 3.26
CA PHE A 243 10.70 -5.80 2.17
C PHE A 243 11.88 -5.60 1.20
N LYS A 244 13.12 -5.49 1.70
CA LYS A 244 14.31 -5.39 0.83
C LYS A 244 14.55 -6.67 0.01
N LYS A 245 14.27 -7.85 0.57
CA LYS A 245 14.33 -9.13 -0.16
C LYS A 245 13.31 -9.18 -1.29
N GLN A 246 12.04 -8.83 -1.01
CA GLN A 246 10.97 -8.88 -2.02
C GLN A 246 11.07 -7.76 -3.06
N TYR A 247 11.57 -6.59 -2.67
CA TYR A 247 11.73 -5.42 -3.54
C TYR A 247 13.21 -5.03 -3.62
N PRO A 248 14.03 -5.73 -4.42
CA PRO A 248 15.44 -5.42 -4.58
C PRO A 248 15.65 -4.07 -5.29
N ASN A 249 16.83 -3.46 -5.07
CA ASN A 249 17.23 -2.17 -5.65
C ASN A 249 17.59 -2.27 -7.14
N ILE A 250 16.63 -2.63 -7.98
CA ILE A 250 16.85 -2.80 -9.42
C ILE A 250 17.04 -1.45 -10.15
N ASP A 251 16.62 -0.35 -9.53
CA ASP A 251 16.67 1.00 -10.08
C ASP A 251 17.97 1.75 -9.69
N ASN A 252 18.90 1.08 -8.98
CA ASN A 252 20.17 1.64 -8.51
C ASN A 252 20.01 2.95 -7.73
N PHE A 253 18.98 3.04 -6.89
CA PHE A 253 18.81 4.19 -6.00
C PHE A 253 20.01 4.32 -5.07
N MET A 254 20.57 5.53 -5.01
CA MET A 254 21.54 5.90 -3.99
C MET A 254 20.82 6.57 -2.81
N PRO A 255 21.22 6.28 -1.57
CA PRO A 255 20.72 6.99 -0.40
C PRO A 255 20.85 8.50 -0.58
N THR A 256 19.79 9.24 -0.27
CA THR A 256 19.86 10.70 -0.21
C THR A 256 20.78 11.11 0.95
N GLU A 257 21.77 11.94 0.66
CA GLU A 257 22.66 12.53 1.66
C GLU A 257 21.92 13.56 2.52
N GLU A 258 22.22 13.61 3.81
CA GLU A 258 21.76 14.70 4.65
C GLU A 258 22.45 16.01 4.26
N THR A 259 21.66 17.04 4.00
CA THR A 259 22.15 18.38 3.69
C THR A 259 21.83 19.35 4.84
N LEU A 260 22.50 20.51 4.89
CA LEU A 260 22.14 21.58 5.84
C LEU A 260 20.67 21.97 5.72
N ARG A 261 20.14 21.95 4.49
CA ARG A 261 18.72 22.20 4.23
C ARG A 261 17.83 21.13 4.86
N SER A 262 18.14 19.85 4.67
CA SER A 262 17.32 18.76 5.21
C SER A 262 17.29 18.81 6.75
N ARG A 263 18.42 19.14 7.40
CA ARG A 263 18.47 19.36 8.85
C ARG A 263 17.62 20.54 9.31
N GLY A 264 17.64 21.64 8.54
CA GLY A 264 16.76 22.78 8.78
C GLY A 264 15.29 22.40 8.68
N GLU A 265 14.91 21.61 7.67
CA GLU A 265 13.54 21.11 7.49
C GLU A 265 13.11 20.20 8.66
N SER A 266 13.98 19.33 9.16
CA SER A 266 13.71 18.52 10.37
C SER A 266 13.45 19.40 11.60
N ALA A 267 14.32 20.39 11.85
CA ALA A 267 14.19 21.28 13.00
C ALA A 267 12.90 22.12 12.96
N VAL A 268 12.52 22.62 11.77
CA VAL A 268 11.27 23.36 11.59
C VAL A 268 10.06 22.46 11.84
N ALA A 269 10.06 21.23 11.33
CA ALA A 269 8.96 20.28 11.56
C ALA A 269 8.80 19.93 13.05
N GLU A 270 9.92 19.75 13.76
CA GLU A 270 9.91 19.45 15.19
C GLU A 270 9.35 20.63 16.01
N VAL A 271 9.79 21.87 15.75
CA VAL A 271 9.24 23.07 16.40
C VAL A 271 7.75 23.26 16.10
N ALA A 272 7.35 23.10 14.84
CA ALA A 272 5.95 23.23 14.42
C ALA A 272 5.05 22.21 15.15
N SER A 273 5.53 20.98 15.35
CA SER A 273 4.77 19.95 16.07
C SER A 273 4.52 20.28 17.54
N VAL A 274 5.50 20.89 18.23
CA VAL A 274 5.37 21.28 19.64
C VAL A 274 4.35 22.40 19.79
N LEU A 275 4.38 23.38 18.87
CA LEU A 275 3.38 24.45 18.83
C LEU A 275 1.97 23.91 18.55
N GLY A 276 1.85 22.91 17.67
CA GLY A 276 0.59 22.22 17.38
C GLY A 276 0.04 21.42 18.56
N TYR A 277 0.90 20.72 19.30
CA TYR A 277 0.53 19.95 20.49
C TYR A 277 -0.07 20.82 21.62
N GLY A 278 0.40 22.07 21.75
CA GLY A 278 -0.16 23.04 22.69
C GLY A 278 -1.57 23.53 22.35
N SER A 279 -2.04 23.25 21.14
CA SER A 279 -3.40 23.57 20.69
C SER A 279 -4.28 22.32 20.79
N SER A 280 -5.32 22.37 21.62
CA SER A 280 -6.17 21.20 21.91
C SER A 280 -6.96 20.75 20.67
N TYR A 281 -6.45 19.75 19.94
CA TYR A 281 -7.18 19.10 18.85
C TYR A 281 -7.80 17.78 19.33
N SER A 282 -9.03 17.87 19.82
CA SER A 282 -9.94 16.73 20.03
C SER A 282 -10.97 16.74 18.91
N GLY A 283 -11.26 15.56 18.35
CA GLY A 283 -11.94 15.37 17.08
C GLY A 283 -13.24 16.16 16.90
N GLY A 284 -13.39 16.70 15.70
CA GLY A 284 -14.58 17.42 15.25
C GLY A 284 -14.15 18.57 14.35
N SER A 285 -14.38 18.41 13.05
CA SER A 285 -14.28 19.50 12.08
C SER A 285 -14.98 20.77 12.59
N VAL A 286 -14.21 21.81 12.97
CA VAL A 286 -14.38 23.25 12.65
C VAL A 286 -13.14 23.99 13.17
N GLY A 287 -12.39 24.66 12.29
CA GLY A 287 -11.58 25.84 12.63
C GLY A 287 -10.41 25.64 13.61
N GLY A 288 -9.33 25.02 13.16
CA GLY A 288 -8.06 25.01 13.91
C GLY A 288 -7.38 26.38 13.90
N LEU A 289 -7.15 26.91 15.11
CA LEU A 289 -6.19 27.90 15.65
C LEU A 289 -5.38 28.89 14.79
N LEU A 290 -5.67 29.06 13.51
CA LEU A 290 -5.30 30.18 12.64
C LEU A 290 -6.58 30.63 11.94
N GLY A 291 -7.56 31.06 12.73
CA GLY A 291 -8.81 31.62 12.23
C GLY A 291 -8.56 32.91 11.47
N GLY A 292 -8.59 32.84 10.15
CA GLY A 292 -8.60 34.01 9.29
C GLY A 292 -8.57 33.66 7.80
N PHE A 293 -9.76 33.55 7.20
CA PHE A 293 -10.12 33.80 5.78
C PHE A 293 -9.15 33.29 4.70
N SER A 294 -9.54 32.44 3.75
CA SER A 294 -10.54 32.76 2.72
C SER A 294 -10.92 31.49 1.96
N ASP A 295 -12.16 31.43 1.47
CA ASP A 295 -12.59 30.53 0.41
C ASP A 295 -11.53 30.44 -0.70
N ALA A 296 -11.00 29.24 -0.93
CA ALA A 296 -10.21 28.91 -2.11
C ALA A 296 -10.98 27.91 -2.98
N ASN A 297 -12.22 28.28 -3.31
CA ASN A 297 -12.87 27.78 -4.51
C ASN A 297 -12.73 28.88 -5.58
N LYS A 298 -11.54 28.92 -6.20
CA LYS A 298 -11.25 29.50 -7.52
C LYS A 298 -9.85 29.08 -7.96
#